data_AF-A0A1B3MT39-F1
#
_entry.id   AF-A0A1B3MT39-F1
#
_cell.length_a   1.000
_cell.length_b   1.000
_cell.length_c   1.000
_cell.angle_alpha   90.00
_cell.angle_beta   90.00
_cell.angle_gamma   90.00
#
_symmetry.space_group_name_H-M   'P 1'
#
loop_
_entity.id
_entity.type
_entity.pdbx_description
1 polymer ?
#
loop_
_entity_poly.entity_id
_entity_poly.type
_entity_poly.pdbx_seq_one_letter_code
_entity_poly.pdbx_strand_id
1 'polypeptide(L)'
;MLFMVEMDVNIPLDFDTNEAARIKAAEKAYFQELQAAGTWRHIWRKVGLYSNVSIFDVESNADLHDTLMALPLYPFMTMKVTPLCRHPSSMHEDDR
;
A
#
# COMPACT_ATOMS: atom_id res chain seq x y z
N MET A 1 5.06 13.69 1.41
CA MET A 1 6.35 12.96 1.34
C MET A 1 6.08 11.66 0.61
N LEU A 2 6.93 11.30 -0.36
CA LEU A 2 6.69 10.13 -1.19
C LEU A 2 7.42 8.90 -0.67
N PHE A 3 6.72 7.76 -0.69
CA PHE A 3 7.30 6.47 -0.35
C PHE A 3 6.90 5.42 -1.37
N MET A 4 7.87 4.65 -1.85
CA MET A 4 7.61 3.39 -2.53
C MET A 4 7.48 2.29 -1.48
N VAL A 5 6.35 1.61 -1.49
CA VAL A 5 6.09 0.45 -0.62
C VAL A 5 5.87 -0.77 -1.47
N GLU A 6 6.74 -1.76 -1.30
CA GLU A 6 6.53 -3.10 -1.83
C GLU A 6 5.83 -3.93 -0.78
N MET A 7 4.74 -4.62 -1.13
CA MET A 7 3.98 -5.46 -0.20
C MET A 7 3.78 -6.85 -0.79
N ASP A 8 4.25 -7.87 -0.08
CA ASP A 8 4.03 -9.29 -0.41
C ASP A 8 3.01 -9.88 0.55
N VAL A 9 1.88 -10.38 0.01
CA VAL A 9 0.76 -10.90 0.83
C VAL A 9 0.87 -12.42 0.95
N ASN A 10 0.97 -12.90 2.19
CA ASN A 10 1.16 -14.30 2.55
C ASN A 10 0.07 -14.74 3.53
N ILE A 11 -1.11 -15.08 3.01
CA ILE A 11 -2.20 -15.66 3.82
C ILE A 11 -1.97 -17.18 3.92
N PRO A 12 -1.95 -17.77 5.13
CA PRO A 12 -1.80 -19.22 5.30
C PRO A 12 -2.86 -20.01 4.52
N LEU A 13 -2.49 -21.17 3.98
CA LEU A 13 -3.39 -22.00 3.16
C LEU A 13 -4.54 -22.61 3.97
N ASP A 14 -4.33 -22.82 5.27
CA ASP A 14 -5.30 -23.32 6.24
C ASP A 14 -6.13 -22.20 6.90
N PHE A 15 -5.91 -20.94 6.50
CA PHE A 15 -6.68 -19.82 7.01
C PHE A 15 -8.13 -19.89 6.54
N ASP A 16 -9.08 -19.53 7.42
CA ASP A 16 -10.50 -19.61 7.12
C ASP A 16 -10.86 -18.77 5.89
N THR A 17 -11.53 -19.39 4.92
CA THR A 17 -11.79 -18.77 3.61
C THR A 17 -12.85 -17.67 3.68
N ASN A 18 -13.81 -17.78 4.59
CA ASN A 18 -14.83 -16.75 4.79
C ASN A 18 -14.20 -15.52 5.46
N GLU A 19 -13.34 -15.74 6.44
CA GLU A 19 -12.59 -14.68 7.10
C GLU A 19 -11.60 -14.02 6.14
N ALA A 20 -10.89 -14.79 5.32
CA ALA A 20 -10.04 -14.25 4.26
C ALA A 20 -10.82 -13.35 3.30
N ALA A 21 -12.03 -13.76 2.91
CA ALA A 21 -12.90 -12.96 2.05
C ALA A 21 -13.37 -11.68 2.74
N ARG A 22 -13.74 -11.76 4.03
CA ARG A 22 -14.15 -10.60 4.85
C ARG A 22 -13.01 -9.58 4.97
N ILE A 23 -11.81 -10.04 5.32
CA ILE A 23 -10.62 -9.18 5.45
C ILE A 23 -10.28 -8.54 4.10
N LYS A 24 -10.30 -9.31 3.00
CA LYS A 24 -10.05 -8.76 1.65
C LYS A 24 -11.08 -7.71 1.24
N ALA A 25 -12.34 -7.86 1.63
CA ALA A 25 -13.38 -6.88 1.36
C ALA A 25 -13.15 -5.59 2.16
N ALA A 26 -12.81 -5.70 3.45
CA ALA A 26 -12.47 -4.57 4.31
C ALA A 26 -11.22 -3.83 3.80
N GLU A 27 -10.18 -4.60 3.43
CA GLU A 27 -8.95 -4.07 2.82
C GLU A 27 -9.27 -3.24 1.58
N LYS A 28 -10.10 -3.78 0.68
CA LYS A 28 -10.48 -3.10 -0.56
C LYS A 28 -11.21 -1.78 -0.27
N ALA A 29 -12.12 -1.77 0.70
CA ALA A 29 -12.85 -0.55 1.07
C ALA A 29 -11.90 0.53 1.62
N TYR A 30 -11.05 0.16 2.59
CA TYR A 30 -10.07 1.07 3.18
C TYR A 30 -9.07 1.59 2.14
N PHE A 31 -8.57 0.71 1.27
CA PHE A 31 -7.71 1.09 0.14
C PHE A 31 -8.37 2.09 -0.82
N GLN A 32 -9.67 1.94 -1.11
CA GLN A 32 -10.40 2.88 -1.96
C GLN A 32 -10.56 4.25 -1.32
N GLU A 33 -10.76 4.31 0.00
CA GLU A 33 -10.79 5.57 0.76
C GLU A 33 -9.43 6.28 0.71
N LEU A 34 -8.33 5.55 0.93
CA LEU A 34 -6.97 6.12 0.86
C LEU A 34 -6.59 6.61 -0.54
N GLN A 35 -7.04 5.93 -1.60
CA GLN A 35 -6.85 6.42 -2.96
C GLN A 35 -7.66 7.70 -3.22
N ALA A 36 -8.92 7.74 -2.78
CA ALA A 36 -9.76 8.92 -2.95
C ALA A 36 -9.19 10.14 -2.20
N ALA A 37 -8.55 9.92 -1.05
CA ALA A 37 -7.84 10.95 -0.30
C ALA A 37 -6.48 11.36 -0.90
N GLY A 38 -5.97 10.60 -1.88
CA GLY A 38 -4.65 10.83 -2.48
C GLY A 38 -3.47 10.27 -1.66
N THR A 39 -3.73 9.74 -0.47
CA THR A 39 -2.71 9.10 0.39
C THR A 39 -2.07 7.90 -0.29
N TRP A 40 -2.89 7.03 -0.90
CA TRP A 40 -2.41 5.91 -1.72
C TRP A 40 -2.47 6.32 -3.19
N ARG A 41 -1.43 6.99 -3.66
CA ARG A 41 -1.40 7.63 -4.97
C ARG A 41 -1.46 6.64 -6.12
N HIS A 42 -0.66 5.58 -6.04
CA HIS A 42 -0.56 4.58 -7.10
C HIS A 42 -0.40 3.18 -6.53
N ILE A 43 -0.88 2.19 -7.29
CA ILE A 43 -0.67 0.77 -7.01
C ILE A 43 -0.49 0.01 -8.32
N TRP A 44 0.42 -0.96 -8.31
CA TRP A 44 0.56 -1.93 -9.39
C TRP A 44 0.76 -3.34 -8.84
N ARG A 45 0.22 -4.32 -9.55
CA ARG A 45 0.45 -5.74 -9.28
C ARG A 45 1.83 -6.14 -9.82
N LYS A 46 2.65 -6.82 -9.00
CA LYS A 46 3.84 -7.52 -9.52
C LYS A 46 3.37 -8.76 -10.28
N VAL A 47 3.71 -8.85 -11.57
CA VAL A 47 3.22 -9.95 -12.44
C VAL A 47 3.66 -11.31 -11.88
N GLY A 48 2.71 -12.24 -11.79
CA GLY A 48 2.97 -13.60 -11.29
C GLY A 48 3.06 -13.73 -9.76
N LEU A 49 2.94 -12.64 -9.00
CA LEU A 49 3.06 -12.64 -7.54
C LEU A 49 1.80 -12.07 -6.89
N TYR A 50 1.44 -12.57 -5.70
CA TYR A 50 0.41 -11.94 -4.88
C TYR A 50 0.97 -10.74 -4.10
N SER A 51 1.58 -9.82 -4.85
CA SER A 51 2.35 -8.69 -4.33
C SER A 51 2.05 -7.41 -5.09
N ASN A 52 2.31 -6.27 -4.47
CA ASN A 52 2.15 -4.97 -5.13
C ASN A 52 3.38 -4.07 -4.93
N VAL A 53 3.48 -3.06 -5.78
CA VAL A 53 4.30 -1.88 -5.58
C VAL A 53 3.35 -0.69 -5.52
N SER A 54 3.49 0.14 -4.51
CA SER A 54 2.61 1.27 -4.25
C SER A 54 3.39 2.54 -3.98
N ILE A 55 2.82 3.68 -4.34
CA ILE A 55 3.34 5.00 -4.01
C ILE A 55 2.39 5.65 -3.03
N PHE A 56 2.90 6.00 -1.85
CA PHE A 56 2.19 6.74 -0.83
C PHE A 56 2.65 8.20 -0.81
N ASP A 57 1.71 9.12 -0.59
CA ASP A 57 1.99 10.53 -0.30
C ASP A 57 1.39 10.89 1.06
N VAL A 58 2.25 11.03 2.06
CA VAL A 58 1.86 11.33 3.45
C VAL A 58 2.72 12.44 4.04
N GLU A 59 2.28 13.07 5.13
CA GLU A 59 2.98 14.23 5.68
C GLU A 59 4.24 13.84 6.47
N SER A 60 4.29 12.62 7.03
CA SER A 60 5.41 12.13 7.83
C SER A 60 5.63 10.62 7.77
N ASN A 61 6.77 10.16 8.31
CA ASN A 61 7.04 8.73 8.52
C ASN A 61 6.01 8.09 9.47
N ALA A 62 5.52 8.84 10.48
CA ALA A 62 4.54 8.34 11.43
C ALA A 62 3.19 8.11 10.75
N ASP A 63 2.75 9.05 9.91
CA ASP A 63 1.50 8.90 9.16
C ASP A 63 1.55 7.69 8.21
N LEU A 64 2.70 7.44 7.57
CA LEU A 64 2.89 6.22 6.78
C LEU A 64 2.76 4.97 7.67
N HIS A 65 3.44 4.96 8.81
CA HIS A 65 3.41 3.83 9.72
C HIS A 65 1.98 3.51 10.16
N ASP A 66 1.24 4.52 10.62
CA ASP A 66 -0.13 4.37 11.10
C ASP A 66 -1.06 3.90 9.97
N THR A 67 -0.91 4.47 8.76
CA THR A 67 -1.66 4.04 7.57
C THR A 67 -1.41 2.56 7.24
N LEU A 68 -0.14 2.11 7.28
CA LEU A 68 0.21 0.72 6.98
C LEU A 68 -0.27 -0.24 8.08
N MET A 69 -0.14 0.15 9.35
CA MET A 69 -0.60 -0.62 10.51
C MET A 69 -2.11 -0.81 10.53
N ALA A 70 -2.86 0.14 9.97
CA ALA A 70 -4.32 0.09 9.88
C ALA A 70 -4.85 -0.84 8.79
N LEU A 71 -3.99 -1.35 7.88
CA LEU A 71 -4.41 -2.25 6.82
C LEU A 71 -4.97 -3.56 7.40
N PRO A 72 -6.20 -3.97 7.07
CA PRO A 72 -6.74 -5.26 7.48
C PRO A 72 -5.84 -6.47 7.15
N LEU A 73 -5.09 -6.43 6.05
CA LEU A 73 -4.14 -7.47 5.66
C LEU A 73 -2.74 -7.32 6.27
N TYR A 74 -2.46 -6.27 7.06
CA TYR A 74 -1.15 -6.03 7.68
C TYR A 74 -0.54 -7.28 8.34
N PRO A 75 -1.29 -8.13 9.10
CA PRO A 75 -0.73 -9.32 9.73
C PRO A 75 -0.17 -10.37 8.75
N PHE A 76 -0.54 -10.30 7.47
CA PHE A 76 -0.14 -11.23 6.42
C PHE A 76 0.85 -10.61 5.43
N MET A 77 1.32 -9.38 5.67
CA MET A 77 2.15 -8.65 4.73
C MET A 77 3.61 -8.62 5.17
N THR A 78 4.50 -8.90 4.21
CA THR A 78 5.90 -8.50 4.29
C THR A 78 6.06 -7.23 3.47
N MET A 79 6.64 -6.19 4.06
CA MET A 79 6.74 -4.89 3.42
C MET A 79 8.18 -4.37 3.38
N LYS A 80 8.50 -3.67 2.30
CA LYS A 80 9.72 -2.88 2.15
C LYS A 80 9.34 -1.45 1.80
N VAL A 81 9.77 -0.51 2.64
CA VAL A 81 9.48 0.92 2.50
C VAL A 81 10.75 1.64 2.04
N THR A 82 10.63 2.44 0.98
CA THR A 82 11.73 3.26 0.43
C THR A 82 11.26 4.71 0.33
N PRO A 83 11.86 5.66 1.08
CA PRO A 83 11.55 7.07 0.91
C PRO A 83 12.04 7.56 -0.46
N LEU A 84 11.27 8.44 -1.09
CA LEU A 84 11.56 8.98 -2.41
C LEU A 84 11.68 10.51 -2.34
N CYS A 85 12.58 11.05 -3.16
CA CYS A 85 12.66 12.47 -3.45
C CYS A 85 12.23 12.72 -4.89
N ARG A 86 11.70 13.91 -5.16
CA ARG A 86 11.46 14.37 -6.53
C ARG A 86 12.76 14.38 -7.31
N HIS A 87 12.76 13.78 -8.49
CA HIS A 87 13.92 13.80 -9.37
C HIS A 87 14.08 15.20 -10.00
N PRO A 88 15.29 15.80 -10.01
CA PRO A 88 15.50 17.17 -10.53
C PRO A 88 15.20 17.32 -12.02
N SER A 89 15.24 16.22 -12.78
CA SER A 89 14.89 16.20 -14.20
C SER A 89 13.41 15.89 -14.48
N SER A 90 12.55 15.82 -13.46
CA SER A 90 11.11 15.67 -13.68
C SER A 90 10.59 16.88 -14.46
N MET A 91 9.90 16.63 -15.58
CA MET A 91 9.27 17.69 -16.38
C MET A 91 7.94 18.17 -15.78
N HIS A 92 7.33 17.36 -14.92
CA HIS A 92 6.11 17.76 -14.23
C HIS A 92 6.44 18.81 -13.16
N GLU A 93 5.46 19.60 -12.73
CA GLU A 93 5.62 20.54 -11.61
C GLU A 93 5.27 19.89 -10.27
N ASP A 94 4.40 18.88 -10.28
CA ASP A 94 4.01 18.10 -9.10
C ASP A 94 4.23 16.59 -9.32
N ASP A 95 3.96 15.80 -8.30
CA ASP A 95 4.19 14.35 -8.31
C ASP A 95 2.91 13.57 -8.66
N ARG A 96 1.81 14.23 -9.08
CA ARG A 96 0.42 13.68 -9.17
C ARG A 96 0.21 12.72 -10.33
#